data_AF-A0A1H6V3R7-F1
#
_entry.id   AF-A0A1H6V3R7-F1
#
_cell.length_a   1.000
_cell.length_b   1.000
_cell.length_c   1.000
_cell.angle_alpha   90.00
_cell.angle_beta   90.00
_cell.angle_gamma   90.00
#
_symmetry.space_group_name_H-M   'P 1'
#
loop_
_entity.id
_entity.type
_entity.pdbx_description
1 polymer ?
#
loop_
_entity_poly.entity_id
_entity_poly.type
_entity_poly.pdbx_seq_one_letter_code
_entity_poly.pdbx_strand_id
1 'polypeptide(L)'
;MAKERKFDFAPLPLPEVQEDEPVIAITPAPADVTDGAPTKVTFDCDFVLMENMKDYGYWEGLTQKDIIIESLKLYFQDKEIRPRPDKIRNRTKVGRKPKSALV
;
A
#
# COMPACT_ATOMS: atom_id res chain seq x y z
N MET A 1 -2.04 -21.12 -44.04
CA MET A 1 -0.89 -21.86 -43.49
C MET A 1 -0.47 -21.18 -42.19
N ALA A 2 -0.37 -21.96 -41.13
CA ALA A 2 0.01 -21.54 -39.78
C ALA A 2 1.47 -21.06 -39.73
N LYS A 3 1.74 -20.07 -38.88
CA LYS A 3 3.07 -19.86 -38.30
C LYS A 3 2.89 -19.46 -36.83
N GLU A 4 2.69 -20.48 -36.00
CA GLU A 4 2.88 -20.38 -34.55
C GLU A 4 4.37 -20.12 -34.30
N ARG A 5 4.73 -18.89 -33.90
CA ARG A 5 6.06 -18.59 -33.40
C ARG A 5 6.13 -19.08 -31.95
N LYS A 6 6.67 -20.27 -31.75
CA LYS A 6 7.05 -20.77 -30.43
C LYS A 6 8.27 -19.98 -29.97
N PHE A 7 8.09 -19.12 -28.97
CA PHE A 7 9.19 -18.50 -28.24
C PHE A 7 9.42 -19.38 -27.01
N ASP A 8 10.51 -20.15 -27.00
CA ASP A 8 10.90 -20.96 -25.85
C ASP A 8 11.76 -20.10 -24.93
N PHE A 9 11.26 -19.86 -23.72
CA PHE A 9 11.97 -19.12 -22.69
C PHE A 9 12.84 -20.11 -21.93
N ALA A 10 14.15 -20.04 -22.11
CA ALA A 10 15.07 -20.81 -21.26
C ALA A 10 14.98 -20.29 -19.81
N PRO A 11 14.89 -21.18 -18.81
CA PRO A 11 14.83 -20.75 -17.41
C PRO A 11 16.14 -20.07 -17.01
N LEU A 12 16.00 -18.95 -16.31
CA LEU A 12 17.13 -18.18 -15.78
C LEU A 12 17.89 -19.02 -14.73
N PRO A 13 19.23 -18.96 -14.72
CA PRO A 13 20.02 -19.65 -13.71
C PRO A 13 19.74 -19.06 -12.32
N LEU A 14 19.37 -19.94 -11.38
CA LEU A 14 19.22 -19.60 -9.98
C LEU A 14 20.61 -19.51 -9.34
N PRO A 15 20.95 -18.44 -8.60
CA PRO A 15 22.18 -18.42 -7.81
C PRO A 15 22.07 -19.45 -6.66
N GLU A 16 23.13 -20.25 -6.49
CA GLU A 16 23.27 -21.17 -5.37
C GLU A 16 23.23 -20.41 -4.05
N VAL A 17 22.25 -20.74 -3.20
CA VAL A 17 22.13 -20.23 -1.84
C VAL A 17 23.15 -20.98 -0.99
N GLN A 18 24.21 -20.28 -0.56
CA GLN A 18 25.02 -20.73 0.56
C GLN A 18 24.20 -20.58 1.85
N GLU A 19 23.89 -21.72 2.47
CA GLU A 19 23.37 -21.84 3.82
C GLU A 19 24.52 -21.62 4.82
N ASP A 20 24.45 -20.57 5.64
CA ASP A 20 25.09 -20.50 6.96
C ASP A 20 24.39 -19.43 7.83
N GLU A 21 24.01 -19.84 9.05
CA GLU A 21 23.21 -19.22 10.12
C GLU A 21 23.68 -17.84 10.69
N PRO A 22 22.98 -17.10 11.61
CA PRO A 22 21.98 -17.57 12.60
C PRO A 22 20.73 -16.70 12.89
N VAL A 23 19.83 -17.36 13.62
CA VAL A 23 18.59 -16.92 14.28
C VAL A 23 18.70 -15.56 14.98
N ILE A 24 17.93 -14.57 14.50
CA ILE A 24 17.56 -13.39 15.30
C ILE A 24 16.06 -13.48 15.57
N ALA A 25 15.72 -13.78 16.81
CA ALA A 25 14.36 -13.74 17.33
C ALA A 25 13.85 -12.30 17.30
N ILE A 26 12.96 -12.00 16.36
CA ILE A 26 12.20 -10.75 16.35
C ILE A 26 10.85 -11.02 17.04
N THR A 27 10.68 -10.31 18.15
CA THR A 27 9.48 -10.05 18.95
C THR A 27 8.13 -10.13 18.20
N PRO A 28 7.04 -10.51 18.89
CA PRO A 28 5.73 -10.68 18.27
C PRO A 28 5.24 -9.38 17.63
N ALA A 29 4.94 -9.47 16.32
CA ALA A 29 4.37 -8.41 15.53
C ALA A 29 3.07 -7.88 16.16
N PRO A 30 2.87 -6.55 16.25
CA PRO A 30 1.59 -6.02 16.64
C PRO A 30 0.62 -6.06 15.44
N ALA A 31 -0.53 -6.68 15.70
CA ALA A 31 -1.81 -6.56 15.02
C ALA A 31 -1.89 -7.00 13.54
N ASP A 32 -2.74 -8.00 13.32
CA ASP A 32 -3.32 -8.37 12.02
C ASP A 32 -3.58 -7.15 11.15
N VAL A 33 -2.80 -7.05 10.08
CA VAL A 33 -3.09 -6.18 8.95
C VAL A 33 -4.32 -6.77 8.29
N THR A 34 -5.51 -6.35 8.73
CA THR A 34 -6.75 -6.70 8.05
C THR A 34 -6.60 -6.35 6.57
N ASP A 35 -6.49 -7.38 5.73
CA ASP A 35 -6.36 -7.31 4.27
C ASP A 35 -7.69 -6.83 3.66
N GLY A 36 -8.05 -5.59 3.98
CA GLY A 36 -9.16 -4.88 3.38
C GLY A 36 -8.78 -4.41 1.99
N ALA A 37 -9.72 -4.47 1.05
CA ALA A 37 -9.49 -3.96 -0.30
C ALA A 37 -8.97 -2.50 -0.25
N PRO A 38 -7.93 -2.16 -1.04
CA PRO A 38 -7.32 -0.84 -0.99
C PRO A 38 -8.33 0.24 -1.36
N THR A 39 -8.47 1.24 -0.49
CA THR A 39 -9.33 2.41 -0.75
C THR A 39 -8.53 3.45 -1.53
N LYS A 40 -9.02 3.82 -2.73
CA LYS A 40 -8.44 4.91 -3.52
C LYS A 40 -8.82 6.25 -2.88
N VAL A 41 -7.82 7.06 -2.55
CA VAL A 41 -7.98 8.42 -2.01
C VAL A 41 -7.32 9.38 -2.99
N THR A 42 -8.03 10.45 -3.33
CA THR A 42 -7.55 11.56 -4.17
C THR A 42 -7.60 12.84 -3.35
N PHE A 43 -6.52 13.61 -3.36
CA PHE A 43 -6.41 14.89 -2.67
C PHE A 43 -5.60 15.87 -3.51
N ASP A 44 -5.84 17.15 -3.30
CA ASP A 44 -5.03 18.21 -3.92
C ASP A 44 -3.71 18.32 -3.14
N CYS A 45 -2.60 18.30 -3.86
CA CYS A 45 -1.25 18.39 -3.29
C CYS A 45 -0.54 19.60 -3.89
N ASP A 46 0.18 20.34 -3.06
CA ASP A 46 0.97 21.47 -3.53
C ASP A 46 2.09 20.99 -4.47
N PHE A 47 2.37 21.80 -5.50
CA PHE A 47 3.29 21.45 -6.56
C PHE A 47 4.71 21.20 -6.03
N VAL A 48 5.20 22.08 -5.16
CA VAL A 48 6.55 21.99 -4.57
C VAL A 48 6.69 20.72 -3.73
N LEU A 49 5.67 20.41 -2.93
CA LEU A 49 5.65 19.19 -2.12
C LEU A 49 5.66 17.93 -2.99
N MET A 50 4.91 17.95 -4.09
CA MET A 50 4.83 16.85 -5.05
C MET A 50 6.18 16.61 -5.77
N GLU A 51 6.90 17.67 -6.15
CA GLU A 51 8.25 17.55 -6.72
C GLU A 51 9.25 17.00 -5.70
N ASN A 52 9.29 17.53 -4.49
CA ASN A 52 10.17 17.03 -3.43
C ASN A 52 9.94 15.53 -3.15
N MET A 53 8.69 15.09 -3.14
CA MET A 53 8.35 13.67 -2.96
C MET A 53 8.87 12.81 -4.11
N LYS A 54 8.82 13.30 -5.35
CA LYS A 54 9.35 12.58 -6.52
C LYS A 54 10.86 12.45 -6.45
N ASP A 55 11.55 13.55 -6.13
CA ASP A 55 13.00 13.57 -6.06
C ASP A 55 13.50 12.65 -4.94
N TYR A 56 12.88 12.74 -3.76
CA TYR A 56 13.18 11.84 -2.64
C TYR A 56 12.93 10.37 -3.00
N GLY A 57 11.78 10.07 -3.61
CA GLY A 57 11.46 8.71 -4.03
C GLY A 57 12.42 8.14 -5.08
N TYR A 58 12.95 8.99 -5.97
CA TYR A 58 13.95 8.57 -6.95
C TYR A 58 15.26 8.15 -6.29
N TRP A 59 15.75 8.93 -5.33
CA TRP A 59 17.01 8.65 -4.64
C TRP A 59 16.93 7.48 -3.68
N GLU A 60 15.83 7.36 -2.93
CA GLU A 60 15.64 6.29 -1.94
C GLU A 60 15.07 5.00 -2.56
N GLY A 61 14.71 5.01 -3.85
CA GLY A 61 14.06 3.89 -4.51
C GLY A 61 12.66 3.58 -3.96
N LEU A 62 11.99 4.57 -3.37
CA LEU A 62 10.67 4.44 -2.76
C LEU A 62 9.57 4.90 -3.71
N THR A 63 8.42 4.23 -3.65
CA THR A 63 7.26 4.71 -4.39
C THR A 63 6.61 5.89 -3.67
N GLN A 64 5.99 6.79 -4.44
CA GLN A 64 5.21 7.91 -3.88
C GLN A 64 4.17 7.42 -2.87
N LYS A 65 3.56 6.26 -3.14
CA LYS A 65 2.56 5.64 -2.26
C LYS A 65 3.16 5.27 -0.91
N ASP A 66 4.36 4.70 -0.89
CA ASP A 66 5.00 4.24 0.34
C ASP A 66 5.41 5.42 1.22
N ILE A 67 5.98 6.47 0.60
CA ILE A 67 6.32 7.72 1.29
C ILE A 67 5.08 8.34 1.96
N ILE A 68 3.94 8.38 1.26
CA ILE A 68 2.68 8.90 1.81
C ILE A 68 2.18 8.01 2.96
N ILE A 69 2.22 6.69 2.83
CA ILE A 69 1.73 5.79 3.87
C ILE A 69 2.60 5.87 5.12
N GLU A 70 3.91 5.91 4.96
CA GLU A 70 4.87 5.98 6.06
C GLU A 70 4.77 7.31 6.80
N SER A 71 4.74 8.43 6.07
CA SER A 71 4.53 9.75 6.66
C SER A 71 3.22 9.85 7.43
N LEU A 72 2.13 9.28 6.92
CA LEU A 72 0.85 9.22 7.64
C LEU A 72 0.95 8.37 8.92
N LYS A 73 1.61 7.21 8.86
CA LYS A 73 1.84 6.35 10.04
C LYS A 73 2.62 7.10 11.12
N LEU A 74 3.71 7.75 10.74
CA LEU A 74 4.52 8.58 11.66
C LEU A 74 3.72 9.73 12.24
N TYR A 75 2.92 10.43 11.42
CA TYR A 75 2.13 11.57 11.88
C TYR A 75 1.08 11.19 12.94
N PHE A 76 0.50 10.00 12.86
CA PHE A 76 -0.50 9.53 13.83
C PHE A 76 0.08 8.75 15.01
N GLN A 77 1.39 8.45 15.00
CA GLN A 77 2.01 7.59 16.01
C GLN A 77 1.90 8.18 17.42
N ASP A 78 2.06 9.50 17.55
CA ASP A 78 2.02 10.20 18.84
C ASP A 78 0.68 10.88 19.15
N LYS A 79 -0.35 10.67 18.32
CA LYS A 79 -1.62 11.38 18.44
C LYS A 79 -2.71 10.45 18.98
N GLU A 80 -3.45 10.94 19.98
CA GLU A 80 -4.63 10.23 20.48
C GLU A 80 -5.77 10.28 19.44
N ILE A 81 -6.04 9.14 18.78
CA ILE A 81 -7.10 9.04 17.77
C ILE A 81 -8.45 8.86 18.47
N ARG A 82 -9.23 9.94 18.54
CA ARG A 82 -10.62 9.85 19.03
C ARG A 82 -11.54 9.35 17.93
N PRO A 83 -12.48 8.43 18.23
CA PRO A 83 -13.41 7.94 17.24
C PRO A 83 -14.32 9.07 16.76
N ARG A 84 -14.56 9.11 15.45
CA ARG A 84 -15.55 10.03 14.88
C ARG A 84 -16.94 9.68 15.42
N PRO A 85 -17.78 10.65 15.82
CA PRO A 85 -19.14 10.39 16.30
C PRO A 85 -19.95 9.56 15.29
N ASP A 86 -20.77 8.63 15.80
CA ASP A 86 -21.55 7.69 14.98
C ASP A 86 -22.50 8.38 14.00
N LYS A 87 -23.05 9.53 14.40
CA LYS A 87 -23.91 10.37 13.55
C LYS A 87 -23.22 10.82 12.26
N ILE A 88 -21.90 10.93 12.26
CA ILE A 88 -21.10 11.34 11.09
C ILE A 88 -20.58 10.11 10.35
N ARG A 89 -20.14 9.08 11.07
CA ARG A 89 -19.62 7.84 10.48
C ARG A 89 -20.66 7.15 9.59
N ASN A 90 -21.89 7.06 10.08
CA ASN A 90 -22.99 6.36 9.40
C ASN A 90 -23.93 7.32 8.66
N ARG A 91 -23.52 8.58 8.44
CA ARG A 91 -24.34 9.54 7.73
C ARG A 91 -24.68 8.98 6.36
N THR A 92 -25.95 8.68 6.15
CA THR A 92 -26.45 8.17 4.87
C THR A 92 -26.05 9.16 3.80
N LYS A 93 -25.30 8.69 2.80
CA LYS A 93 -24.93 9.51 1.64
C LYS A 93 -26.19 9.76 0.83
N VAL A 94 -26.89 10.85 1.15
CA VAL A 94 -28.09 11.30 0.43
C VAL A 94 -27.79 11.42 -1.06
N GLY A 95 -28.72 10.97 -1.91
CA GLY A 95 -28.58 10.99 -3.36
C GLY A 95 -27.73 9.87 -3.98
N ARG A 96 -27.13 8.97 -3.20
CA ARG A 96 -26.49 7.75 -3.75
C ARG A 96 -27.50 6.61 -3.82
N LYS A 97 -27.63 5.99 -5.01
CA LYS A 97 -28.44 4.77 -5.15
C LYS A 97 -27.88 3.69 -4.21
N PRO A 98 -28.74 2.93 -3.51
CA PRO A 98 -28.28 1.81 -2.70
C PRO A 98 -27.57 0.82 -3.62
N LYS A 99 -26.33 0.46 -3.25
CA LYS A 99 -25.62 -0.63 -3.90
C LYS A 99 -26.41 -1.88 -3.56
N SER A 100 -27.05 -2.52 -4.55
CA SER A 100 -27.89 -3.69 -4.31
C SER A 100 -27.08 -4.70 -3.50
N ALA A 101 -27.52 -4.98 -2.27
CA ALA A 101 -27.05 -6.15 -1.56
C ALA A 101 -27.56 -7.34 -2.36
N LEU A 102 -26.67 -7.96 -3.13
CA LEU A 102 -26.92 -9.29 -3.69
C LEU A 102 -26.96 -10.21 -2.47
N VAL A 103 -28.18 -10.62 -2.11
CA VAL A 103 -28.45 -11.73 -1.20
C VAL A 103 -28.29 -13.02 -1.99
#